data_AF-F3LHC2-F1
#
_entry.id   AF-F3LHC2-F1
#
_cell.length_a   1.000
_cell.length_b   1.000
_cell.length_c   1.000
_cell.angle_alpha   90.00
_cell.angle_beta   90.00
_cell.angle_gamma   90.00
#
_symmetry.space_group_name_H-M   'P 1'
#
loop_
_entity.id
_entity.type
_entity.pdbx_description
1 polymer ?
#
loop_
_entity_poly.entity_id
_entity_poly.type
_entity_poly.pdbx_seq_one_letter_code
_entity_poly.pdbx_strand_id
1 'polypeptide(L)' 'MVDATLEDQHILGHLMLKAGEIAEELGVADAFRVIVNNGANAGQTVFHLHLHLLAGQTFSEGMV' A
#
# COMPACT_ATOMS: atom_id res chain seq x y z
N MET A 1 11.21 2.75 -0.29
CA MET A 1 11.22 2.46 -1.75
C MET A 1 12.49 3.07 -2.33
N VAL A 2 13.66 2.66 -1.87
CA VAL A 2 14.91 3.33 -2.28
C VAL A 2 15.34 3.00 -3.70
N ASP A 3 14.84 1.89 -4.26
CA ASP A 3 15.18 1.41 -5.60
C ASP A 3 14.30 2.02 -6.71
N ALA A 4 13.24 2.74 -6.35
CA ALA A 4 12.34 3.36 -7.33
C ALA A 4 12.97 4.63 -7.93
N THR A 5 12.74 4.81 -9.23
CA THR A 5 13.25 5.94 -10.02
C THR A 5 12.11 6.77 -10.59
N LEU A 6 12.44 7.86 -11.31
CA LEU A 6 11.44 8.66 -12.02
C LEU A 6 10.72 7.87 -13.12
N GLU A 7 11.35 6.83 -13.69
CA GLU A 7 10.73 5.97 -14.69
C GLU A 7 9.59 5.13 -14.10
N ASP A 8 9.64 4.85 -12.79
CA ASP A 8 8.62 4.09 -12.07
C ASP A 8 7.41 4.94 -11.65
N GLN A 9 7.44 6.26 -11.88
CA GLN A 9 6.38 7.17 -11.44
C GLN A 9 5.00 6.72 -11.93
N HIS A 10 4.90 6.24 -13.17
CA HIS A 10 3.64 5.79 -13.74
C HIS A 10 3.10 4.53 -13.02
N ILE A 11 3.96 3.53 -12.76
CA ILE A 11 3.51 2.31 -12.08
C ILE A 11 3.18 2.56 -10.60
N LEU A 12 3.93 3.43 -9.93
CA LEU A 12 3.64 3.82 -8.54
C LEU A 12 2.29 4.54 -8.43
N GLY A 13 2.03 5.49 -9.34
CA GLY A 13 0.73 6.17 -9.40
C GLY A 13 -0.41 5.19 -9.72
N HIS A 14 -0.19 4.28 -10.68
CA HIS A 14 -1.16 3.25 -11.02
C HIS A 14 -1.52 2.35 -9.83
N LEU A 15 -0.53 1.91 -9.05
CA LEU A 15 -0.76 1.08 -7.86
C LEU A 15 -1.61 1.80 -6.81
N MET A 16 -1.38 3.10 -6.58
CA MET A 16 -2.17 3.89 -5.62
C MET A 16 -3.63 4.03 -6.06
N LEU A 17 -3.87 4.30 -7.34
CA LEU A 17 -5.23 4.37 -7.90
C LEU A 17 -5.93 3.01 -7.83
N LYS A 18 -5.22 1.93 -8.21
CA LYS A 18 -5.74 0.57 -8.17
C LYS A 18 -6.11 0.13 -6.76
N ALA A 19 -5.37 0.56 -5.73
CA ALA A 19 -5.72 0.27 -4.35
C ALA A 19 -7.09 0.87 -3.95
N GLY A 20 -7.40 2.09 -4.43
CA GLY A 20 -8.72 2.72 -4.23
C GLY A 20 -9.83 1.98 -4.98
N GLU A 21 -9.61 1.63 -6.24
CA GLU A 21 -10.57 0.82 -7.03
C GLU A 21 -10.88 -0.51 -6.35
N ILE A 22 -9.85 -1.22 -5.86
CA ILE A 22 -10.04 -2.48 -5.13
C ILE A 22 -10.80 -2.25 -3.82
N ALA A 23 -10.55 -1.14 -3.10
CA ALA A 23 -11.29 -0.82 -1.88
C ALA A 23 -12.79 -0.56 -2.16
N GLU A 24 -13.12 0.08 -3.28
CA GLU A 24 -14.50 0.25 -3.76
C GLU A 24 -15.14 -1.10 -4.10
N GLU A 25 -14.45 -1.94 -4.88
CA GLU A 25 -14.92 -3.28 -5.27
C GLU A 25 -15.19 -4.18 -4.05
N LEU A 26 -14.40 -4.03 -2.99
CA LEU A 26 -14.54 -4.78 -1.74
C LEU A 26 -15.53 -4.16 -0.74
N GLY A 27 -16.12 -2.99 -1.06
CA GLY A 27 -17.08 -2.32 -0.18
C GLY A 27 -16.47 -1.71 1.08
N VAL A 28 -15.18 -1.34 1.05
CA VAL A 28 -14.41 -0.80 2.18
C VAL A 28 -13.82 0.59 1.89
N ALA A 29 -14.29 1.26 0.85
CA ALA A 29 -13.78 2.55 0.39
C ALA A 29 -13.85 3.67 1.45
N ASP A 30 -14.80 3.60 2.38
CA ASP A 30 -14.96 4.62 3.43
C ASP A 30 -13.78 4.64 4.43
N ALA A 31 -13.11 3.51 4.63
CA ALA A 31 -12.00 3.39 5.56
C ALA A 31 -11.10 2.19 5.26
N PHE A 32 -9.89 2.47 4.75
CA PHE A 32 -8.83 1.49 4.55
C PHE A 32 -7.45 2.12 4.79
N ARG A 33 -6.42 1.28 4.91
CA ARG A 33 -5.03 1.68 5.03
C ARG A 33 -4.21 1.02 3.95
N VAL A 34 -3.32 1.80 3.31
CA VAL A 34 -2.30 1.29 2.39
C VAL A 34 -0.95 1.36 3.09
N ILE A 35 -0.20 0.25 3.11
CA ILE A 35 1.13 0.17 3.71
C ILE A 35 2.13 -0.32 2.66
N VAL A 36 3.32 0.31 2.65
CA VAL A 36 4.48 -0.16 1.90
C VAL A 36 5.67 -0.26 2.84
N ASN A 37 6.25 -1.46 2.92
CA ASN A 37 7.44 -1.71 3.71
C ASN A 37 8.68 -1.70 2.80
N ASN A 38 9.78 -1.14 3.30
CA ASN A 38 11.05 -1.14 2.58
C ASN A 38 12.20 -1.54 3.50
N GLY A 39 12.83 -2.67 3.21
CA GLY A 39 13.88 -3.27 4.02
C GLY A 39 13.35 -4.18 5.13
N ALA A 40 14.21 -5.10 5.57
CA ALA A 40 13.85 -6.12 6.56
C ALA A 40 13.38 -5.53 7.91
N ASN A 41 14.00 -4.43 8.37
CA ASN A 41 13.63 -3.78 9.63
C ASN A 41 12.26 -3.08 9.58
N ALA A 42 11.73 -2.83 8.38
CA ALA A 42 10.36 -2.37 8.17
C ALA A 42 9.37 -3.54 8.00
N GLY A 43 9.79 -4.80 8.22
CA GLY A 43 8.95 -5.98 8.06
C GLY A 43 8.79 -6.48 6.64
N GLN A 44 9.60 -6.02 5.68
CA GLN A 44 9.58 -6.55 4.32
C GLN A 44 10.21 -7.96 4.28
N THR A 45 9.40 -8.96 3.93
CA THR A 45 9.86 -10.36 3.75
C THR A 45 9.98 -10.75 2.27
N VAL A 46 9.16 -10.15 1.41
CA VAL A 46 9.21 -10.32 -0.06
C VAL A 46 9.81 -9.07 -0.69
N PHE A 47 10.97 -9.23 -1.32
CA PHE A 47 11.73 -8.14 -1.95
C PHE A 47 11.25 -7.84 -3.39
N HIS A 48 9.95 -7.60 -3.51
CA HIS A 48 9.27 -7.07 -4.70
C HIS A 48 8.32 -5.97 -4.20
N LEU A 49 8.22 -4.83 -4.88
CA LEU A 49 7.22 -3.81 -4.58
C LEU A 49 5.80 -4.41 -4.50
N HIS A 50 5.13 -4.22 -3.37
CA HIS A 50 3.72 -4.56 -3.20
C HIS A 50 3.08 -3.57 -2.22
N LEU A 51 1.77 -3.42 -2.33
CA LEU A 51 0.94 -2.66 -1.39
C LEU A 51 0.18 -3.64 -0.51
N HIS A 52 0.17 -3.41 0.79
CA HIS A 52 -0.83 -4.02 1.67
C HIS A 52 -2.05 -3.11 1.73
N LEU A 53 -3.23 -3.66 1.42
CA LEU A 53 -4.51 -3.00 1.62
C LEU A 53 -5.20 -3.63 2.84
N LEU A 54 -5.34 -2.86 3.92
CA LEU A 54 -5.96 -3.33 5.16
C LEU A 54 -7.29 -2.60 5.37
N ALA A 55 -8.34 -3.35 5.67
CA ALA A 55 -9.68 -2.82 5.89
C ALA A 55 -10.47 -3.69 6.89
N GLY A 56 -11.69 -3.27 7.22
CA GLY A 56 -12.61 -4.04 8.06
C GLY A 56 -12.42 -3.88 9.57
N GLN A 57 -11.61 -2.90 10.01
CA GLN A 57 -11.42 -2.56 11.43
C GLN A 57 -11.09 -1.07 11.60
N THR A 58 -11.22 -0.57 12.83
CA THR A 58 -10.74 0.77 13.19
C THR A 58 -9.22 0.76 13.37
N PHE A 59 -8.55 1.72 12.75
CA PHE A 59 -7.11 1.87 12.89
C PHE A 59 -6.77 3.14 13.68
N SER A 60 -5.90 3.02 14.67
CA SER A 60 -5.30 4.18 15.33
C SER A 60 -4.05 4.66 14.60
N GLU A 61 -3.74 5.95 14.76
CA GLU A 61 -2.47 6.53 14.34
C GLU A 61 -1.31 5.85 15.08
N GLY A 62 -0.20 5.58 14.38
CA GLY A 62 1.00 4.94 14.95
C GLY A 62 0.95 3.41 15.07
N MET A 63 -0.21 2.79 14.83
CA MET A 63 -0.30 1.33 14.68
C MET A 63 0.13 0.96 13.26
N VAL A 64 1.30 0.33 13.10
CA VAL A 64 1.79 -0.27 11.84
C VAL A 64 2.25 -1.68 12.15
#